data_AF-A0A7S1YLF6-F1
#
_entry.id   AF-A0A7S1YLF6-F1
#
_cell.length_a   1.000
_cell.length_b   1.000
_cell.length_c   1.000
_cell.angle_alpha   90.00
_cell.angle_beta   90.00
_cell.angle_gamma   90.00
#
_symmetry.space_group_name_H-M   'P 1'
#
loop_
_entity.id
_entity.type
_entity.pdbx_description
1 polymer ?
#
loop_
_entity_poly.entity_id
_entity_poly.type
_entity_poly.pdbx_seq_one_letter_code
_entity_poly.pdbx_strand_id
1 'polypeptide(L)'
;MSGLPPYSTYRTDPKQMQYPQQLSHGNILTFTPPGFKQTLNVKFPDCRLAVCERCKKNYKTRDMCRVRNSHTSEPWTTAYIAFTLDDNCTDDDGKYVDKPFAVRMIQWQPYCVKAPFDSKTPVCSACKKTNRTRSFCRERHKHRQLPWCTVYVLLSPADTIDPSTKVAPEGIPIESSSSVKTEVKDEEKTENVDLVVPEEEKSTKETDEKDAQIPKVSRGDGDDINDIAESRTFLAKVSCKESSIHWLEMADFDM
;
A
#
# COMPACT_ATOMS: atom_id res chain seq x y z
N MET A 1 5.31 1.96 -31.83
CA MET A 1 4.44 1.16 -30.92
C MET A 1 5.11 -0.17 -30.64
N SER A 2 5.98 -0.19 -29.63
CA SER A 2 6.68 -1.40 -29.17
C SER A 2 5.77 -2.15 -28.20
N GLY A 3 5.12 -3.21 -28.69
CA GLY A 3 4.39 -4.14 -27.85
C GLY A 3 5.34 -4.78 -26.85
N LEU A 4 5.30 -4.32 -25.60
CA LEU A 4 5.96 -4.99 -24.50
C LEU A 4 5.35 -6.41 -24.40
N PRO A 5 6.16 -7.48 -24.35
CA PRO A 5 5.64 -8.83 -24.20
C PRO A 5 4.75 -8.92 -22.96
N PRO A 6 3.62 -9.64 -23.00
CA PRO A 6 2.87 -9.97 -21.80
C PRO A 6 3.80 -10.80 -20.93
N TYR A 7 4.29 -10.21 -19.84
CA TYR A 7 5.37 -10.75 -19.01
C TYR A 7 6.71 -10.90 -19.74
N SER A 8 7.35 -9.76 -20.06
CA SER A 8 8.79 -9.78 -20.26
C SER A 8 9.49 -10.11 -18.94
N THR A 9 9.78 -11.40 -18.77
CA THR A 9 10.79 -11.88 -17.85
C THR A 9 12.16 -11.61 -18.47
N TYR A 10 12.53 -10.35 -18.68
CA TYR A 10 13.89 -10.00 -19.11
C TYR A 10 14.85 -10.43 -17.99
N ARG A 11 15.26 -11.69 -18.07
CA ARG A 11 16.30 -12.30 -17.26
C ARG A 11 17.59 -11.67 -17.73
N THR A 12 18.15 -10.76 -16.96
CA THR A 12 19.56 -10.40 -17.13
C THR A 12 20.47 -11.55 -16.71
N ASP A 13 19.96 -12.49 -15.89
CA ASP A 13 20.66 -13.71 -15.50
C ASP A 13 19.70 -14.93 -15.54
N PRO A 14 19.97 -15.97 -16.34
CA PRO A 14 19.16 -17.20 -16.34
C PRO A 14 19.12 -17.91 -14.98
N LYS A 15 20.04 -17.60 -14.06
CA LYS A 15 20.09 -18.12 -12.68
C LYS A 15 19.33 -17.26 -11.67
N GLN A 16 18.76 -16.13 -12.07
CA GLN A 16 17.97 -15.31 -11.17
C GLN A 16 16.75 -16.12 -10.71
N MET A 17 16.75 -16.53 -9.44
CA MET A 17 15.62 -17.23 -8.83
C MET A 17 14.36 -16.40 -9.08
N GLN A 18 13.47 -16.93 -9.92
CA GLN A 18 12.08 -16.52 -9.91
C GLN A 18 11.60 -16.87 -8.50
N TYR A 19 11.42 -15.86 -7.65
CA TYR A 19 10.65 -16.08 -6.44
C TYR A 19 9.28 -16.56 -6.94
N PRO A 20 8.88 -17.81 -6.67
CA PRO A 20 7.55 -18.26 -7.05
C PRO A 20 6.61 -17.28 -6.38
N GLN A 21 5.90 -16.49 -7.18
CA GLN A 21 4.75 -15.74 -6.70
C GLN A 21 3.65 -16.77 -6.50
N GLN A 22 3.84 -17.72 -5.57
CA GLN A 22 2.72 -18.48 -5.07
C GLN A 22 1.79 -17.44 -4.50
N LEU A 23 0.70 -17.21 -5.22
CA LEU A 23 -0.33 -16.26 -4.90
C LEU A 23 -1.08 -16.82 -3.69
N SER A 24 -0.47 -16.75 -2.51
CA SER A 24 -1.16 -17.05 -1.27
C SER A 24 -2.44 -16.19 -1.21
N HIS A 25 -3.51 -16.80 -0.70
CA HIS A 25 -4.73 -16.06 -0.41
C HIS A 25 -4.44 -15.02 0.68
N GLY A 26 -4.82 -13.77 0.45
CA GLY A 26 -4.57 -12.65 1.36
C GLY A 26 -3.33 -11.81 1.00
N ASN A 27 -2.74 -11.18 2.02
CA ASN A 27 -1.61 -10.23 1.88
C ASN A 27 -1.89 -9.03 0.96
N ILE A 28 -3.14 -8.59 0.90
CA ILE A 28 -3.54 -7.37 0.19
C ILE A 28 -3.47 -6.20 1.18
N LEU A 29 -2.91 -5.09 0.72
CA LEU A 29 -2.98 -3.80 1.38
C LEU A 29 -3.98 -2.93 0.62
N THR A 30 -5.02 -2.47 1.31
CA THR A 30 -5.98 -1.49 0.81
C THR A 30 -5.67 -0.15 1.45
N PHE A 31 -5.38 0.87 0.66
CA PHE A 31 -5.11 2.22 1.16
C PHE A 31 -5.34 3.26 0.06
N THR A 32 -5.47 4.53 0.45
CA THR A 32 -5.55 5.66 -0.48
C THR A 32 -4.21 6.40 -0.47
N PRO A 33 -3.43 6.37 -1.57
CA PRO A 33 -2.21 7.17 -1.62
C PRO A 33 -2.56 8.66 -1.54
N PRO A 34 -1.70 9.50 -0.92
CA PRO A 34 -1.88 10.93 -0.86
C PRO A 34 -2.18 11.55 -2.23
N GLY A 35 -3.25 12.35 -2.31
CA GLY A 35 -3.70 13.00 -3.54
C GLY A 35 -4.58 12.16 -4.47
N PHE A 36 -4.70 10.85 -4.24
CA PHE A 36 -5.63 10.01 -5.01
C PHE A 36 -7.07 10.12 -4.49
N LYS A 37 -8.03 10.02 -5.42
CA LYS A 37 -9.48 9.99 -5.13
C LYS A 37 -10.05 8.58 -4.92
N GLN A 38 -9.21 7.55 -5.04
CA GLN A 38 -9.64 6.17 -4.98
C GLN A 38 -8.70 5.32 -4.15
N THR A 39 -9.27 4.30 -3.54
CA THR A 39 -8.52 3.27 -2.81
C THR A 39 -7.80 2.36 -3.80
N LEU A 40 -6.58 1.95 -3.47
CA LEU A 40 -5.81 0.98 -4.24
C LEU A 40 -5.62 -0.31 -3.44
N ASN A 41 -5.71 -1.44 -4.14
CA ASN A 41 -5.43 -2.75 -3.57
C ASN A 41 -4.09 -3.27 -4.10
N VAL A 42 -3.10 -3.39 -3.23
CA VAL A 42 -1.76 -3.86 -3.59
C VAL A 42 -1.51 -5.22 -2.95
N LYS A 43 -1.23 -6.23 -3.78
CA LYS A 43 -0.83 -7.54 -3.28
C LYS A 43 0.65 -7.54 -2.92
N PHE A 44 0.98 -8.01 -1.72
CA PHE A 44 2.36 -8.19 -1.29
C PHE A 44 2.82 -9.63 -1.51
N PRO A 45 4.05 -9.86 -1.99
CA PRO A 45 4.63 -11.19 -1.96
C PRO A 45 4.80 -11.66 -0.52
N ASP A 46 4.76 -12.97 -0.33
CA ASP A 46 4.77 -13.58 1.00
C ASP A 46 5.85 -13.00 1.90
N CYS A 47 5.44 -12.69 3.12
CA CYS A 47 6.27 -12.13 4.19
C CYS A 47 6.63 -10.65 4.16
N ARG A 48 6.27 -9.88 3.13
CA ARG A 48 6.66 -8.45 3.09
C ARG A 48 5.69 -7.50 3.79
N LEU A 49 4.42 -7.86 3.88
CA LEU A 49 3.41 -7.04 4.56
C LEU A 49 3.36 -7.37 6.05
N ALA A 50 3.66 -6.39 6.89
CA ALA A 50 3.55 -6.54 8.35
C ALA A 50 2.09 -6.58 8.80
N VAL A 51 1.84 -7.03 10.04
CA VAL A 51 0.50 -7.01 10.66
C VAL A 51 -0.05 -5.58 10.76
N CYS A 52 -1.38 -5.43 10.83
CA CYS A 52 -1.98 -4.14 11.17
C CYS A 52 -1.74 -3.77 12.64
N GLU A 53 -1.98 -2.52 13.01
CA GLU A 53 -1.75 -2.01 14.36
C GLU A 53 -2.54 -2.79 15.43
N ARG A 54 -3.83 -3.08 15.17
CA ARG A 54 -4.68 -3.87 16.08
C ARG A 54 -4.10 -5.26 16.34
N CYS A 55 -3.66 -5.95 15.29
CA CYS A 55 -3.04 -7.25 15.41
C CYS A 55 -1.67 -7.19 16.10
N LYS A 56 -0.92 -6.11 15.89
CA LYS A 56 0.35 -5.87 16.59
C LYS A 56 0.13 -5.73 18.10
N LYS A 57 -0.86 -4.95 18.53
CA LYS A 57 -1.22 -4.77 19.96
C LYS A 57 -1.67 -6.09 20.62
N ASN A 58 -2.35 -6.94 19.87
CA ASN A 58 -2.84 -8.24 20.32
C ASN A 58 -1.87 -9.41 20.08
N TYR A 59 -0.59 -9.13 19.77
CA TYR A 59 0.44 -10.13 19.50
C TYR A 59 0.05 -11.21 18.47
N LYS A 60 -0.82 -10.87 17.52
CA LYS A 60 -1.25 -11.81 16.46
C LYS A 60 -0.13 -11.97 15.44
N THR A 61 0.03 -13.19 14.94
CA THR A 61 0.98 -13.49 13.88
C THR A 61 0.54 -12.88 12.55
N ARG A 62 1.49 -12.74 11.61
CA ARG A 62 1.18 -12.30 10.25
C ARG A 62 0.18 -13.21 9.56
N ASP A 63 0.34 -14.53 9.71
CA ASP A 63 -0.60 -15.52 9.17
C ASP A 63 -2.03 -15.27 9.67
N MET A 64 -2.20 -15.11 10.98
CA MET A 64 -3.50 -14.82 11.57
C MET A 64 -4.09 -13.50 11.04
N CYS A 65 -3.27 -12.45 10.94
CA CYS A 65 -3.70 -11.12 10.52
C CYS A 65 -4.07 -11.06 9.02
N ARG A 66 -3.15 -11.47 8.14
CA ARG A 66 -3.19 -11.18 6.70
C ARG A 66 -3.77 -12.31 5.85
N VAL A 67 -3.69 -13.55 6.35
CA VAL A 67 -4.11 -14.75 5.61
C VAL A 67 -5.43 -15.24 6.18
N ARG A 68 -5.51 -15.53 7.49
CA ARG A 68 -6.72 -16.10 8.10
C ARG A 68 -7.85 -15.08 8.26
N ASN A 69 -7.52 -13.90 8.80
CA ASN A 69 -8.51 -12.84 9.03
C ASN A 69 -8.60 -11.85 7.86
N SER A 70 -7.76 -12.01 6.83
CA SER A 70 -7.77 -11.16 5.63
C SER A 70 -7.77 -9.65 5.90
N HIS A 71 -7.09 -9.20 6.96
CA HIS A 71 -6.98 -7.76 7.22
C HIS A 71 -6.21 -7.09 6.09
N THR A 72 -6.82 -6.07 5.47
CA THR A 72 -6.21 -5.27 4.39
C THR A 72 -5.72 -3.91 4.84
N SER A 73 -5.95 -3.52 6.10
CA SER A 73 -5.56 -2.22 6.65
C SER A 73 -4.05 -1.99 6.70
N GLU A 74 -3.66 -0.74 6.90
CA GLU A 74 -2.27 -0.29 6.89
C GLU A 74 -1.39 -1.06 7.89
N PRO A 75 -0.15 -1.39 7.51
CA PRO A 75 0.76 -2.11 8.38
C PRO A 75 1.28 -1.24 9.53
N TRP A 76 1.60 -1.87 10.67
CA TRP A 76 2.17 -1.18 11.84
C TRP A 76 3.58 -0.62 11.59
N THR A 77 4.28 -1.14 10.59
CA THR A 77 5.59 -0.66 10.10
C THR A 77 5.44 -0.18 8.67
N THR A 78 6.27 0.78 8.26
CA THR A 78 6.32 1.31 6.90
C THR A 78 6.54 0.21 5.86
N ALA A 79 5.56 0.04 4.98
CA ALA A 79 5.69 -0.67 3.72
C ALA A 79 6.14 0.29 2.62
N TYR A 80 6.92 -0.23 1.67
CA TYR A 80 7.49 0.53 0.56
C TYR A 80 6.94 -0.05 -0.75
N ILE A 81 6.31 0.79 -1.55
CA ILE A 81 5.68 0.39 -2.83
C ILE A 81 6.13 1.37 -3.90
N ALA A 82 6.80 0.87 -4.93
CA ALA A 82 7.16 1.65 -6.11
C ALA A 82 6.04 1.50 -7.14
N PHE A 83 5.31 2.57 -7.40
CA PHE A 83 4.28 2.66 -8.43
C PHE A 83 4.88 3.27 -9.68
N THR A 84 4.83 2.54 -10.80
CA THR A 84 5.04 3.09 -12.13
C THR A 84 3.67 3.34 -12.77
N LEU A 85 3.46 4.51 -13.36
CA LEU A 85 2.24 4.85 -14.07
C LEU A 85 2.36 4.39 -15.52
N ASP A 86 1.36 3.66 -16.01
CA ASP A 86 1.20 3.39 -17.43
C ASP A 86 0.94 4.68 -18.21
N ASP A 87 1.21 4.67 -19.52
CA ASP A 87 1.02 5.85 -20.38
C ASP A 87 -0.45 6.29 -20.40
N ASN A 88 -1.37 5.33 -20.26
CA ASN A 88 -2.82 5.57 -20.22
C ASN A 88 -3.34 6.16 -18.90
N CYS A 89 -2.48 6.33 -17.88
CA CYS A 89 -2.90 6.93 -16.61
C CYS A 89 -3.10 8.45 -16.69
N THR A 90 -2.59 9.09 -17.73
CA THR A 90 -2.66 10.54 -17.93
C THR A 90 -3.42 10.89 -19.20
N ASP A 91 -4.17 11.99 -19.18
CA ASP A 91 -4.78 12.59 -20.36
C ASP A 91 -3.77 13.39 -21.20
N ASP A 92 -4.22 13.98 -22.31
CA ASP A 92 -3.40 14.79 -23.20
C ASP A 92 -2.85 16.06 -22.52
N ASP A 93 -3.50 16.51 -21.43
CA ASP A 93 -3.06 17.64 -20.59
C ASP A 93 -2.04 17.22 -19.51
N GLY A 94 -1.69 15.92 -19.45
CA GLY A 94 -0.78 15.36 -18.46
C GLY A 94 -1.39 15.16 -17.08
N LYS A 95 -2.71 15.28 -16.92
CA LYS A 95 -3.43 15.06 -15.65
C LYS A 95 -3.92 13.63 -15.53
N TYR A 96 -4.16 13.16 -14.31
CA TYR A 96 -4.71 11.83 -14.11
C TYR A 96 -6.11 11.67 -14.70
N VAL A 97 -6.32 10.56 -15.41
CA VAL A 97 -7.66 10.17 -15.86
C VAL A 97 -8.58 9.88 -14.68
N ASP A 98 -9.82 10.35 -14.74
CA ASP A 98 -10.84 10.09 -13.72
C ASP A 98 -11.50 8.72 -13.95
N LYS A 99 -10.69 7.67 -13.85
CA LYS A 99 -11.11 6.27 -14.03
C LYS A 99 -10.58 5.40 -12.89
N PRO A 100 -11.28 4.30 -12.55
CA PRO A 100 -10.75 3.28 -11.66
C PRO A 100 -9.38 2.80 -12.14
N PHE A 101 -8.39 2.75 -11.25
CA PHE A 101 -7.10 2.14 -11.55
C PHE A 101 -7.06 0.70 -11.06
N ALA A 102 -6.34 -0.14 -11.80
CA ALA A 102 -5.96 -1.47 -11.37
C ALA A 102 -4.43 -1.58 -11.25
N VAL A 103 -4.00 -2.39 -10.28
CA VAL A 103 -2.60 -2.56 -9.90
C VAL A 103 -2.11 -3.90 -10.41
N ARG A 104 -1.00 -3.88 -11.16
CA ARG A 104 -0.30 -5.08 -11.63
C ARG A 104 1.07 -5.19 -10.98
N MET A 105 1.47 -6.39 -10.59
CA MET A 105 2.82 -6.63 -10.06
C MET A 105 3.83 -6.60 -11.20
N ILE A 106 4.93 -5.87 -11.04
CA ILE A 106 6.04 -5.85 -12.01
C ILE A 106 7.35 -6.30 -11.37
N GLN A 107 8.34 -6.55 -12.22
CA GLN A 107 9.68 -6.93 -11.77
C GLN A 107 10.41 -5.73 -11.16
N TRP A 108 11.45 -6.04 -10.39
CA TRP A 108 12.34 -5.04 -9.80
C TRP A 108 12.90 -4.11 -10.87
N GLN A 109 12.93 -2.81 -10.56
CA GLN A 109 13.49 -1.76 -11.40
C GLN A 109 14.52 -0.95 -10.61
N PRO A 110 15.56 -0.41 -11.27
CA PRO A 110 16.67 0.26 -10.62
C PRO A 110 16.36 1.73 -10.30
N TYR A 111 15.29 2.00 -9.56
CA TYR A 111 14.94 3.36 -9.17
C TYR A 111 15.68 3.85 -7.91
N CYS A 112 15.87 5.16 -7.81
CA CYS A 112 16.45 5.86 -6.66
C CYS A 112 15.56 7.03 -6.22
N VAL A 113 15.57 7.35 -4.93
CA VAL A 113 14.94 8.57 -4.40
C VAL A 113 15.83 9.79 -4.64
N LYS A 114 15.27 10.99 -4.79
CA LYS A 114 16.01 12.26 -4.94
C LYS A 114 16.93 12.56 -3.75
N ALA A 115 16.38 12.47 -2.54
CA ALA A 115 17.11 12.68 -1.30
C ALA A 115 17.50 11.33 -0.64
N PRO A 116 18.63 11.25 0.09
CA PRO A 116 18.98 10.06 0.85
C PRO A 116 17.90 9.67 1.87
N PHE A 117 17.72 8.35 2.06
CA PHE A 117 16.82 7.83 3.09
C PHE A 117 17.30 8.12 4.51
N ASP A 118 16.38 8.07 5.46
CA ASP A 118 16.69 8.12 6.88
C ASP A 118 17.45 6.87 7.36
N SER A 119 18.07 6.98 8.54
CA SER A 119 18.85 5.89 9.12
C SER A 119 18.01 4.68 9.54
N LYS A 120 16.67 4.82 9.65
CA LYS A 120 15.78 3.72 10.04
C LYS A 120 15.28 2.92 8.84
N THR A 121 15.30 3.48 7.64
CA THR A 121 14.91 2.80 6.40
C THR A 121 15.71 1.50 6.20
N PRO A 122 15.08 0.38 5.80
CA PRO A 122 15.80 -0.87 5.52
C PRO A 122 16.89 -0.69 4.44
N VAL A 123 17.92 -1.55 4.46
CA VAL A 123 19.01 -1.50 3.47
C VAL A 123 18.53 -1.67 2.03
N CYS A 124 19.31 -1.21 1.04
CA CYS A 124 19.01 -1.49 -0.36
C CYS A 124 19.25 -2.97 -0.74
N SER A 125 18.76 -3.40 -1.90
CA SER A 125 18.93 -4.78 -2.40
C SER A 125 20.40 -5.21 -2.52
N ALA A 126 21.28 -4.33 -3.03
CA ALA A 126 22.71 -4.59 -3.16
C ALA A 126 23.40 -4.81 -1.79
N CYS A 127 23.10 -3.95 -0.81
CA CYS A 127 23.57 -4.09 0.56
C CYS A 127 22.99 -5.34 1.24
N LYS A 128 21.73 -5.68 0.98
CA LYS A 128 21.10 -6.90 1.50
C LYS A 128 21.81 -8.15 0.98
N LYS A 129 22.13 -8.21 -0.31
CA LYS A 129 22.83 -9.35 -0.94
C LYS A 129 24.24 -9.57 -0.37
N THR A 130 24.91 -8.48 0.02
CA THR A 130 26.27 -8.51 0.58
C THR A 130 26.29 -8.45 2.12
N ASN A 131 25.15 -8.64 2.77
CA ASN A 131 24.99 -8.61 4.24
C ASN A 131 25.57 -7.35 4.91
N ARG A 132 25.47 -6.20 4.24
CA ARG A 132 25.89 -4.91 4.82
C ARG A 132 24.86 -4.41 5.84
N THR A 133 25.34 -3.69 6.85
CA THR A 133 24.49 -3.14 7.91
C THR A 133 23.69 -1.94 7.43
N ARG A 134 22.65 -1.57 8.20
CA ARG A 134 21.88 -0.36 7.95
C ARG A 134 22.72 0.90 8.09
N SER A 135 23.59 0.97 9.09
CA SER A 135 24.53 2.09 9.27
C SER A 135 25.49 2.23 8.08
N PHE A 136 25.99 1.12 7.52
CA PHE A 136 26.79 1.15 6.29
C PHE A 136 25.97 1.73 5.14
N CYS A 137 24.78 1.19 4.88
CA CYS A 137 23.97 1.54 3.72
C CYS A 137 23.39 2.96 3.78
N ARG A 138 22.81 3.37 4.91
CA ARG A 138 21.99 4.58 5.04
C ARG A 138 22.74 5.74 5.68
N GLU A 139 23.58 5.48 6.68
CA GLU A 139 24.28 6.54 7.40
C GLU A 139 25.62 6.90 6.75
N ARG A 140 26.47 5.90 6.49
CA ARG A 140 27.83 6.11 5.97
C ARG A 140 27.86 6.38 4.46
N HIS A 141 27.25 5.48 3.68
CA HIS A 141 27.26 5.57 2.22
C HIS A 141 26.03 6.26 1.62
N LYS A 142 25.02 6.57 2.44
CA LYS A 142 23.82 7.32 2.03
C LYS A 142 23.19 6.81 0.72
N HIS A 143 23.13 5.49 0.55
CA HIS A 143 22.56 4.87 -0.64
C HIS A 143 21.14 5.39 -0.89
N ARG A 144 20.89 5.84 -2.12
CA ARG A 144 19.59 6.34 -2.60
C ARG A 144 18.72 5.24 -3.21
N GLN A 145 19.26 4.03 -3.39
CA GLN A 145 18.51 2.90 -3.91
C GLN A 145 17.40 2.48 -2.92
N LEU A 146 16.26 2.07 -3.50
CA LEU A 146 15.08 1.66 -2.73
C LEU A 146 15.37 0.49 -1.77
N PRO A 147 14.63 0.40 -0.64
CA PRO A 147 14.72 -0.74 0.27
C PRO A 147 14.58 -2.10 -0.43
N TRP A 148 15.30 -3.10 0.05
CA TRP A 148 15.24 -4.47 -0.51
C TRP A 148 13.84 -5.09 -0.44
N CYS A 149 13.00 -4.62 0.50
CA CYS A 149 11.64 -5.09 0.70
C CYS A 149 10.60 -4.37 -0.18
N THR A 150 11.00 -3.38 -0.99
CA THR A 150 10.07 -2.64 -1.85
C THR A 150 9.33 -3.58 -2.81
N VAL A 151 8.02 -3.35 -2.94
CA VAL A 151 7.15 -4.00 -3.92
C VAL A 151 7.02 -3.10 -5.14
N TYR A 152 7.12 -3.64 -6.35
CA TYR A 152 7.05 -2.88 -7.59
C TYR A 152 5.73 -3.20 -8.28
N VAL A 153 4.99 -2.15 -8.63
CA VAL A 153 3.70 -2.27 -9.28
C VAL A 153 3.56 -1.29 -10.43
N LEU A 154 2.79 -1.69 -11.44
CA LEU A 154 2.33 -0.86 -12.53
C LEU A 154 0.87 -0.50 -12.30
N LEU A 155 0.58 0.80 -12.28
CA LEU A 155 -0.76 1.33 -12.20
C LEU A 155 -1.26 1.55 -13.63
N SER A 156 -2.46 1.09 -13.95
CA SER A 156 -3.09 1.34 -15.26
C SER A 156 -4.60 1.54 -15.05
N PRO A 157 -5.30 2.23 -15.97
CA PRO A 157 -6.76 2.26 -15.98
C PRO A 157 -7.36 0.85 -16.00
N ALA A 158 -8.44 0.62 -15.26
CA ALA A 158 -9.03 -0.71 -15.09
C ALA A 158 -9.62 -1.28 -16.40
N ASP A 159 -9.98 -0.40 -17.34
CA ASP A 159 -10.51 -0.71 -18.67
C ASP A 159 -9.43 -1.12 -19.68
N THR A 160 -8.15 -0.78 -19.43
CA THR A 160 -7.04 -1.15 -20.32
C THR A 160 -6.37 -2.47 -19.93
N ILE A 161 -6.65 -2.99 -18.74
CA ILE A 161 -6.00 -4.20 -18.21
C ILE A 161 -6.77 -5.45 -18.59
N ASP A 162 -6.06 -6.43 -19.19
CA ASP A 162 -6.56 -7.79 -19.38
C ASP A 162 -7.01 -8.39 -18.03
N PRO A 163 -8.29 -8.79 -17.88
CA PRO A 163 -8.83 -9.42 -16.68
C PRO A 163 -7.97 -10.58 -16.16
N SER A 164 -7.28 -11.32 -17.03
CA SER A 164 -6.41 -12.44 -16.64
C SER A 164 -5.19 -12.03 -15.80
N THR A 165 -4.81 -10.76 -15.87
CA THR A 165 -3.63 -10.20 -15.19
C THR A 165 -3.96 -9.43 -13.90
N LYS A 166 -5.25 -9.35 -13.53
CA LYS A 166 -5.69 -8.65 -12.32
C LYS A 166 -5.32 -9.47 -11.08
N VAL A 167 -4.44 -8.91 -10.24
CA VAL A 167 -3.90 -9.58 -9.03
C VAL A 167 -4.65 -9.18 -7.76
N ALA A 168 -5.40 -8.09 -7.81
CA ALA A 168 -6.16 -7.56 -6.68
C ALA A 168 -7.50 -6.97 -7.15
N PRO A 169 -8.49 -6.82 -6.25
CA PRO A 169 -9.75 -6.15 -6.57
C PRO A 169 -9.51 -4.73 -7.07
N GLU A 170 -10.41 -4.24 -7.91
CA GLU A 170 -10.35 -2.87 -8.44
C GLU A 170 -10.47 -1.83 -7.31
N GLY A 171 -9.92 -0.64 -7.57
CA GLY A 171 -10.05 0.47 -6.64
C GLY A 171 -11.49 0.93 -6.50
N ILE A 172 -11.90 1.22 -5.27
CA ILE A 172 -13.23 1.79 -5.00
C ILE A 172 -13.06 3.32 -4.94
N PRO A 173 -13.80 4.09 -5.76
CA PRO A 173 -13.85 5.54 -5.64
C PRO A 173 -14.23 5.93 -4.21
N ILE A 174 -13.51 6.90 -3.64
CA ILE A 174 -13.92 7.47 -2.36
C ILE A 174 -15.06 8.41 -2.70
N GLU A 175 -16.29 8.00 -2.41
CA GLU A 175 -17.42 8.92 -2.42
C GLU A 175 -17.06 10.04 -1.44
N SER A 176 -16.75 11.22 -2.00
CA SER A 176 -16.52 12.43 -1.23
C SER A 176 -17.77 12.64 -0.41
N SER A 177 -17.70 12.35 0.89
CA SER A 177 -18.78 12.48 1.84
C SER A 177 -19.14 13.95 2.01
N SER A 178 -19.82 14.49 1.01
CA SER A 178 -20.61 15.71 1.12
C SER A 178 -21.78 15.40 2.05
N SER A 179 -21.51 15.52 3.34
CA SER A 179 -22.45 15.86 4.41
C SER A 179 -23.90 15.44 4.17
N VAL A 180 -24.18 14.13 4.07
CA VAL A 180 -25.55 13.65 4.22
C VAL A 180 -25.89 13.79 5.70
N LYS A 181 -26.55 14.90 6.06
CA LYS A 181 -27.29 15.03 7.30
C LYS A 181 -28.40 13.99 7.28
N THR A 182 -28.14 12.82 7.86
CA THR A 182 -29.20 11.87 8.18
C THR A 182 -29.98 12.46 9.35
N GLU A 183 -31.10 13.12 9.05
CA GLU A 183 -32.15 13.36 10.04
C GLU A 183 -32.69 11.99 10.47
N VAL A 184 -32.26 11.53 11.64
CA VAL A 184 -32.84 10.37 12.31
C VAL A 184 -34.22 10.81 12.82
N LYS A 185 -35.26 10.28 12.18
CA LYS A 185 -36.63 10.36 12.66
C LYS A 185 -36.79 9.27 13.72
N ASP A 186 -36.90 9.69 14.98
CA ASP A 186 -37.33 8.85 16.09
C ASP A 186 -38.73 8.29 15.79
N GLU A 187 -38.84 6.96 15.73
CA GLU A 187 -40.12 6.26 15.88
C GLU A 187 -40.05 5.37 17.12
N GLU A 188 -40.97 5.68 18.04
CA GLU A 188 -41.26 4.99 19.30
C GLU A 188 -41.41 3.47 19.13
N LYS A 189 -40.83 2.72 20.07
CA LYS A 189 -41.11 1.30 20.27
C LYS A 189 -41.85 1.10 21.59
N THR A 190 -43.10 0.65 21.48
CA THR A 190 -43.98 0.23 22.58
C THR A 190 -43.70 -1.21 23.04
N GLU A 191 -43.65 -1.35 24.36
CA GLU A 191 -44.13 -2.42 25.26
C GLU A 191 -43.77 -3.93 25.12
N ASN A 192 -43.15 -4.40 26.21
CA ASN A 192 -43.46 -5.56 27.07
C ASN A 192 -43.49 -6.99 26.52
N VAL A 193 -42.54 -7.83 26.98
CA VAL A 193 -42.83 -9.12 27.63
C VAL A 193 -41.79 -9.40 28.74
N ASP A 194 -42.28 -9.56 29.96
CA ASP A 194 -41.60 -10.05 31.16
C ASP A 194 -41.21 -11.53 31.05
N LEU A 195 -39.98 -11.88 31.45
CA LEU A 195 -39.67 -13.19 32.02
C LEU A 195 -38.42 -13.10 32.90
N VAL A 196 -38.65 -13.37 34.18
CA VAL A 196 -37.75 -13.29 35.34
C VAL A 196 -36.93 -14.58 35.49
N VAL A 197 -35.80 -14.49 36.23
CA VAL A 197 -35.07 -15.52 37.05
C VAL A 197 -33.63 -15.83 36.56
N PRO A 198 -32.60 -15.94 37.44
CA PRO A 198 -32.00 -14.94 38.32
C PRO A 198 -30.45 -14.82 38.13
N GLU A 199 -29.83 -14.02 38.98
CA GLU A 199 -28.43 -13.61 39.06
C GLU A 199 -27.37 -14.72 39.03
N GLU A 200 -26.29 -14.50 38.25
CA GLU A 200 -24.93 -14.65 38.79
C GLU A 200 -24.01 -13.58 38.17
N GLU A 201 -23.37 -12.83 39.06
CA GLU A 201 -22.54 -11.67 38.81
C GLU A 201 -21.26 -12.01 38.03
N LYS A 202 -21.02 -11.33 36.90
CA LYS A 202 -19.64 -10.95 36.54
C LYS A 202 -19.55 -9.72 35.64
N SER A 203 -19.45 -8.58 36.31
CA SER A 203 -18.64 -7.41 35.96
C SER A 203 -18.53 -7.07 34.46
N THR A 204 -19.45 -6.19 34.08
CA THR A 204 -19.33 -5.17 33.06
C THR A 204 -17.95 -4.49 33.04
N LYS A 205 -17.33 -4.47 31.85
CA LYS A 205 -16.47 -3.37 31.40
C LYS A 205 -16.87 -3.00 29.98
N GLU A 206 -17.94 -2.22 29.91
CA GLU A 206 -18.14 -1.25 28.83
C GLU A 206 -17.04 -0.20 28.93
N THR A 207 -16.30 0.01 27.85
CA THR A 207 -15.76 1.34 27.55
C THR A 207 -15.27 1.42 26.11
N ASP A 208 -15.70 2.51 25.47
CA ASP A 208 -15.12 3.18 24.31
C ASP A 208 -15.36 2.59 22.92
N GLU A 209 -16.59 2.77 22.44
CA GLU A 209 -16.81 3.23 21.06
C GLU A 209 -16.11 4.58 20.86
N LYS A 210 -14.82 4.53 20.51
CA LYS A 210 -14.13 5.69 19.95
C LYS A 210 -14.54 5.85 18.51
N ASP A 211 -15.49 6.76 18.35
CA ASP A 211 -15.76 7.56 17.17
C ASP A 211 -14.50 7.67 16.29
N ALA A 212 -14.55 7.06 15.11
CA ALA A 212 -13.45 6.97 14.16
C ALA A 212 -13.24 8.34 13.52
N GLN A 213 -12.61 9.26 14.27
CA GLN A 213 -12.12 10.52 13.72
C GLN A 213 -11.21 10.20 12.54
N ILE A 214 -11.65 10.61 11.36
CA ILE A 214 -10.87 10.53 10.12
C ILE A 214 -9.50 11.15 10.42
N PRO A 215 -8.41 10.36 10.35
CA PRO A 215 -7.10 10.83 10.78
C PRO A 215 -6.71 12.08 10.00
N LYS A 216 -6.50 13.19 10.74
CA LYS A 216 -5.95 14.44 10.20
C LYS A 216 -4.61 14.12 9.55
N VAL A 217 -4.58 14.10 8.22
CA VAL A 217 -3.36 13.88 7.43
C VAL A 217 -2.45 15.06 7.73
N SER A 218 -1.45 14.88 8.61
CA SER A 218 -0.38 15.86 8.77
C SER A 218 0.28 16.04 7.41
N ARG A 219 0.44 17.30 6.95
CA ARG A 219 1.21 17.67 5.75
C ARG A 219 2.66 17.21 5.94
N GLY A 220 2.88 15.94 5.62
CA GLY A 220 4.13 15.22 5.83
C GLY A 220 5.04 15.36 4.62
N ASP A 221 6.31 15.09 4.88
CA ASP A 221 7.41 14.91 3.92
C ASP A 221 6.98 14.05 2.72
N GLY A 222 6.57 14.69 1.62
CA GLY A 222 6.05 14.04 0.42
C GLY A 222 5.86 15.01 -0.73
N ASP A 223 5.98 14.48 -1.94
CA ASP A 223 5.79 15.22 -3.19
C ASP A 223 4.29 15.36 -3.53
N ASP A 224 3.95 16.33 -4.39
CA ASP A 224 2.60 16.41 -4.96
C ASP A 224 2.46 15.35 -6.06
N ILE A 225 1.39 14.55 -5.98
CA ILE A 225 1.11 13.53 -6.98
C ILE A 225 0.81 14.15 -8.36
N ASN A 226 0.32 15.39 -8.40
CA ASN A 226 -0.04 16.03 -9.66
C ASN A 226 1.17 16.59 -10.42
N ASP A 227 2.35 16.69 -9.78
CA ASP A 227 3.60 17.10 -10.42
C ASP A 227 4.35 15.87 -10.95
N ILE A 228 3.83 15.27 -12.02
CA ILE A 228 4.28 13.98 -12.54
C ILE A 228 5.73 14.07 -13.05
N ALA A 229 6.64 13.36 -12.38
CA ALA A 229 8.03 13.29 -12.80
C ALA A 229 8.21 12.51 -14.11
N GLU A 230 9.29 12.80 -14.84
CA GLU A 230 9.63 12.15 -16.12
C GLU A 230 9.69 10.61 -16.04
N SER A 231 10.15 10.07 -14.91
CA SER A 231 10.21 8.62 -14.68
C SER A 231 8.83 7.95 -14.58
N ARG A 232 7.76 8.76 -14.43
CA ARG A 232 6.39 8.35 -14.14
C ARG A 232 6.30 7.34 -12.98
N THR A 233 7.28 7.37 -12.09
CA THR A 233 7.42 6.39 -11.01
C THR A 233 7.61 7.09 -9.68
N PHE A 234 6.81 6.71 -8.69
CA PHE A 234 6.91 7.22 -7.33
C PHE A 234 6.97 6.08 -6.30
N LEU A 235 7.59 6.37 -5.16
CA LEU A 235 7.62 5.51 -3.98
C LEU A 235 6.54 5.96 -3.01
N ALA A 236 5.56 5.11 -2.75
CA ALA A 236 4.65 5.24 -1.62
C ALA A 236 5.25 4.59 -0.36
N LYS A 237 5.34 5.36 0.73
CA LYS A 237 5.63 4.88 2.08
C LYS A 237 4.30 4.79 2.82
N VAL A 238 3.91 3.59 3.26
CA VAL A 238 2.58 3.36 3.85
C VAL A 238 2.71 2.71 5.22
N SER A 239 2.12 3.32 6.24
CA SER A 239 1.99 2.76 7.60
C SER A 239 0.71 3.24 8.25
N CYS A 240 0.33 2.68 9.40
CA CYS A 240 -0.81 3.17 10.17
C CYS A 240 -0.62 4.59 10.76
N LYS A 241 0.60 5.13 10.71
CA LYS A 241 0.93 6.45 11.27
C LYS A 241 1.06 7.54 10.21
N GLU A 242 1.59 7.17 9.06
CA GLU A 242 1.93 8.09 7.98
C GLU A 242 1.81 7.39 6.64
N SER A 243 1.41 8.18 5.64
CA SER A 243 1.41 7.82 4.22
C SER A 243 2.02 8.98 3.44
N SER A 244 3.05 8.72 2.65
CA SER A 244 3.70 9.73 1.81
C SER A 244 4.10 9.16 0.46
N ILE A 245 4.29 10.04 -0.52
CA ILE A 245 4.76 9.71 -1.87
C ILE A 245 6.02 10.50 -2.18
N HIS A 246 6.92 9.92 -2.96
CA HIS A 246 8.12 10.59 -3.45
C HIS A 246 8.43 10.14 -4.87
N TRP A 247 8.56 11.07 -5.80
CA TRP A 247 8.96 10.79 -7.18
C TRP A 247 10.39 10.24 -7.23
N LEU A 248 10.58 9.27 -8.12
CA LEU A 248 11.83 8.55 -8.27
C LEU A 248 12.58 8.96 -9.53
N GLU A 249 13.87 8.70 -9.52
CA GLU A 249 14.77 8.84 -10.66
C GLU A 249 15.26 7.45 -11.07
N MET A 250 15.56 7.25 -12.35
CA MET A 250 16.32 6.07 -12.77
C MET A 250 17.73 6.16 -12.17
N ALA A 251 18.25 5.05 -11.67
CA ALA A 251 19.64 5.02 -11.25
C ALA A 251 20.53 5.15 -12.49
N ASP A 252 21.35 6.18 -12.53
CA ASP A 252 22.48 6.24 -13.44
C ASP A 252 23.46 5.13 -13.03
N PHE A 253 23.46 4.04 -13.79
CA PHE A 253 24.59 3.13 -13.75
C PHE A 253 25.65 3.75 -14.64
N ASP A 254 26.63 4.42 -14.01
CA ASP A 254 27.93 4.62 -14.67
C ASP A 254 28.46 3.21 -15.01
N MET A 255 28.29 2.80 -16.26
CA MET A 255 28.85 1.57 -16.83
C MET A 255 30.32 1.77 -17.19
#